data_AF-A0A529Q5F7-F1
#
_entry.id   AF-A0A529Q5F7-F1
#
_cell.length_a   1.000
_cell.length_b   1.000
_cell.length_c   1.000
_cell.angle_alpha   90.00
_cell.angle_beta   90.00
_cell.angle_gamma   90.00
#
_symmetry.space_group_name_H-M   'P 1'
#
loop_
_entity.id
_entity.type
_entity.pdbx_description
1 polymer ?
#
loop_
_entity_poly.entity_id
_entity_poly.type
_entity_poly.pdbx_seq_one_letter_code
_entity_poly.pdbx_strand_id
1 'polypeptide(L)'
;EKPDPAFFQKVIDFVASRGDGKDDVLHVAQSQYHDIGISRALGMTNCWIERRHAQKGYGGTIEPERFTVPDYHFTSMAALAAAVRESLKERT
;
A
#
# COMPACT_ATOMS: atom_id res chain seq x y z
N GLU A 1 10.14 -13.92 3.11
CA GLU A 1 9.95 -12.46 3.18
C GLU A 1 8.89 -12.09 2.16
N LYS A 2 8.28 -10.90 2.23
CA LYS A 2 7.50 -10.37 1.11
C LYS A 2 8.32 -10.47 -0.21
N PRO A 3 7.73 -10.70 -1.38
CA PRO A 3 6.30 -10.73 -1.71
C PRO A 3 5.62 -12.10 -1.45
N ASP A 4 6.19 -12.98 -0.62
CA ASP A 4 5.52 -14.23 -0.22
C ASP A 4 4.15 -13.93 0.42
N PRO A 5 3.03 -14.45 -0.15
CA PRO A 5 1.68 -14.25 0.37
C PRO A 5 1.52 -14.62 1.85
N ALA A 6 2.30 -15.58 2.35
CA ALA A 6 2.21 -16.05 3.74
C ALA A 6 2.48 -14.94 4.76
N PHE A 7 3.24 -13.91 4.41
CA PHE A 7 3.49 -12.76 5.28
C PHE A 7 2.28 -11.83 5.38
N PHE A 8 1.50 -11.69 4.30
CA PHE A 8 0.27 -10.90 4.28
C PHE A 8 -0.87 -11.64 4.98
N GLN A 9 -0.97 -12.95 4.77
CA GLN A 9 -2.01 -13.77 5.40
C GLN A 9 -1.97 -13.68 6.92
N LYS A 10 -0.78 -13.64 7.54
CA LYS A 10 -0.64 -13.45 8.99
C LYS A 10 -1.29 -12.16 9.49
N VAL A 11 -1.20 -11.08 8.73
CA VAL A 11 -1.82 -9.79 9.09
C VAL A 11 -3.33 -9.88 8.89
N ILE A 12 -3.79 -10.49 7.79
CA ILE A 12 -5.21 -10.70 7.52
C ILE A 12 -5.84 -11.55 8.63
N ASP A 13 -5.20 -12.65 9.03
CA ASP A 13 -5.68 -13.52 10.11
C ASP A 13 -5.71 -12.79 11.46
N PHE A 14 -4.70 -11.96 11.74
CA PHE A 14 -4.67 -11.14 12.95
C PHE A 14 -5.81 -10.11 12.97
N VAL A 15 -6.06 -9.41 11.87
CA VAL A 15 -7.17 -8.44 11.73
C VAL A 15 -8.51 -9.16 11.86
N ALA A 16 -8.67 -10.33 11.23
CA ALA A 16 -9.85 -11.19 11.37
C ALA A 16 -10.10 -11.61 12.82
N SER A 17 -9.06 -11.91 13.59
CA SER A 17 -9.20 -12.26 15.02
C SER A 17 -9.78 -11.13 15.88
N ARG A 18 -9.80 -9.90 15.37
CA ARG A 18 -10.35 -8.71 16.01
C ARG A 18 -11.77 -8.36 15.53
N GLY A 19 -12.32 -9.11 14.58
CA GLY A 19 -13.64 -8.87 13.99
C GLY A 19 -13.63 -7.98 12.75
N ASP A 20 -12.46 -7.56 12.28
CA ASP A 20 -12.29 -6.73 11.08
C ASP A 20 -11.96 -7.61 9.85
N GLY A 21 -12.26 -7.13 8.65
CA GLY A 21 -11.98 -7.82 7.39
C GLY A 21 -10.76 -7.28 6.66
N LYS A 22 -10.32 -7.99 5.60
CA LYS A 22 -9.28 -7.48 4.69
C LYS A 22 -9.67 -6.14 4.05
N ASP A 23 -10.98 -5.92 3.87
CA ASP A 23 -11.54 -4.72 3.24
C ASP A 23 -11.49 -3.49 4.18
N ASP A 24 -11.24 -3.72 5.47
CA ASP A 24 -11.00 -2.67 6.46
C ASP A 24 -9.52 -2.25 6.53
N VAL A 25 -8.65 -2.87 5.72
CA VAL A 25 -7.21 -2.60 5.68
C VAL A 25 -6.84 -1.81 4.42
N LEU A 26 -6.12 -0.71 4.63
CA LEU A 26 -5.37 -0.02 3.56
C LEU A 26 -3.89 -0.40 3.66
N HIS A 27 -3.38 -1.16 2.70
CA HIS A 27 -1.94 -1.48 2.63
C HIS A 27 -1.14 -0.31 2.07
N VAL A 28 -0.32 0.34 2.89
CA VAL A 28 0.47 1.52 2.48
C VAL A 28 1.96 1.17 2.42
N ALA A 29 2.59 1.32 1.25
CA ALA A 29 4.01 0.97 1.09
C ALA A 29 4.71 1.73 -0.05
N GLN A 30 6.04 1.68 -0.07
CA GLN A 30 6.85 2.27 -1.15
C GLN A 30 7.30 1.24 -2.20
N SER A 31 7.55 -0.03 -1.82
CA SER A 31 8.11 -1.02 -2.74
C SER A 31 7.05 -1.60 -3.68
N GLN A 32 7.20 -1.40 -4.99
CA GLN A 32 6.35 -2.07 -5.99
C GLN A 32 6.55 -3.59 -5.97
N TYR A 33 7.79 -4.05 -5.83
CA TYR A 33 8.15 -5.47 -5.81
C TYR A 33 7.65 -6.19 -4.55
N HIS A 34 8.00 -5.70 -3.35
CA HIS A 34 7.67 -6.39 -2.11
C HIS A 34 6.21 -6.19 -1.67
N ASP A 35 5.56 -5.10 -2.05
CA ASP A 35 4.30 -4.69 -1.41
C ASP A 35 3.14 -4.51 -2.39
N ILE A 36 3.26 -3.58 -3.34
CA ILE A 36 2.09 -3.13 -4.13
C ILE A 36 1.57 -4.25 -5.03
N GLY A 37 2.46 -4.98 -5.70
CA GLY A 37 2.04 -6.07 -6.59
C GLY A 37 1.32 -7.21 -5.86
N ILE A 38 1.89 -7.70 -4.77
CA ILE A 38 1.31 -8.82 -4.02
C ILE A 38 0.03 -8.43 -3.27
N SER A 39 0.00 -7.25 -2.63
CA SER A 39 -1.23 -6.78 -1.94
C SER A 39 -2.41 -6.67 -2.91
N ARG A 40 -2.16 -6.19 -4.15
CA ARG A 40 -3.18 -6.16 -5.20
C ARG A 40 -3.64 -7.55 -5.62
N ALA A 41 -2.70 -8.48 -5.78
CA ALA A 41 -3.01 -9.88 -6.14
C ALA A 41 -3.84 -10.60 -5.06
N LEU A 42 -3.65 -10.22 -3.79
CA LEU A 42 -4.45 -10.71 -2.66
C LEU A 42 -5.78 -9.98 -2.48
N GLY A 43 -6.10 -9.01 -3.34
CA GLY A 43 -7.36 -8.26 -3.28
C GLY A 43 -7.45 -7.32 -2.08
N MET A 44 -6.32 -6.82 -1.58
CA MET A 44 -6.27 -5.75 -0.60
C MET A 44 -6.32 -4.39 -1.30
N THR A 45 -7.01 -3.42 -0.71
CA THR A 45 -6.90 -2.01 -1.10
C THR A 45 -5.49 -1.54 -0.77
N ASN A 46 -4.79 -0.89 -1.72
CA ASN A 46 -3.42 -0.44 -1.50
C ASN A 46 -3.16 1.01 -1.90
N CYS A 47 -2.15 1.58 -1.24
CA CYS A 47 -1.66 2.93 -1.48
C CYS A 47 -0.15 2.90 -1.70
N TRP A 48 0.26 3.30 -2.89
CA TRP A 48 1.67 3.46 -3.20
C TRP A 48 2.17 4.83 -2.74
N ILE A 49 3.27 4.83 -1.99
CA ILE A 49 4.00 6.04 -1.61
C ILE A 49 5.30 6.12 -2.42
N GLU A 50 5.25 6.77 -3.58
CA GLU A 50 6.40 6.95 -4.49
C GLU A 50 7.34 8.05 -3.99
N ARG A 51 8.06 7.76 -2.89
CA ARG A 51 8.97 8.72 -2.24
C ARG A 51 10.03 9.30 -3.18
N ARG A 52 10.43 8.53 -4.20
CA ARG A 52 11.46 8.88 -5.18
C ARG A 52 10.90 9.28 -6.55
N HIS A 53 9.63 9.70 -6.65
CA HIS A 53 8.96 10.02 -7.93
C HIS A 53 9.74 10.94 -8.89
N ALA A 54 10.54 11.87 -8.36
CA ALA A 54 11.35 12.79 -9.15
C ALA A 54 12.83 12.36 -9.30
N GLN A 55 13.17 11.13 -8.92
CA GLN A 55 14.53 10.60 -8.94
C GLN A 55 14.60 9.31 -9.75
N LYS A 56 15.68 9.12 -10.50
CA LYS A 56 15.93 7.85 -11.19
C LYS A 56 16.25 6.74 -10.18
N GLY A 57 15.80 5.54 -10.52
CA GLY A 57 16.09 4.31 -9.78
C GLY A 57 15.29 4.15 -8.47
N TYR A 58 15.34 2.93 -7.94
CA TYR A 58 14.46 2.47 -6.86
C TYR A 58 15.06 2.65 -5.46
N GLY A 59 16.22 3.31 -5.35
CA GLY A 59 16.94 3.42 -4.09
C GLY A 59 17.32 2.04 -3.54
N GLY A 60 16.97 1.77 -2.28
CA GLY A 60 17.22 0.48 -1.62
C GLY A 60 16.20 -0.62 -1.94
N THR A 61 15.23 -0.38 -2.84
CA THR A 61 14.25 -1.41 -3.23
C THR A 61 14.58 -2.07 -4.56
N ILE A 62 14.11 -3.30 -4.71
CA ILE A 62 14.25 -4.09 -5.94
C ILE A 62 13.41 -3.46 -7.05
N GLU A 63 13.99 -3.35 -8.25
CA GLU A 63 13.29 -2.94 -9.47
C GLU A 63 12.15 -3.93 -9.77
N PRO A 64 10.89 -3.47 -9.88
CA PRO A 64 9.79 -4.35 -10.20
C PRO A 64 9.83 -4.73 -11.68
N GLU A 65 9.50 -6.00 -12.00
CA GLU A 65 9.35 -6.45 -13.39
C GLU A 65 8.24 -5.69 -14.13
N ARG A 66 7.21 -5.25 -13.39
CA ARG A 66 6.09 -4.44 -13.88
C ARG A 66 5.56 -3.54 -12.79
N PHE A 67 5.05 -2.38 -13.17
CA PHE A 67 4.35 -1.49 -12.25
C PHE A 67 2.91 -1.95 -12.06
N THR A 68 2.52 -2.16 -10.81
CA THR A 68 1.12 -2.37 -10.46
C THR A 68 0.47 -1.00 -10.28
N VAL A 69 -0.68 -0.80 -10.95
CA VAL A 69 -1.55 0.36 -10.72
C VAL A 69 -2.16 0.23 -9.33
N PRO A 70 -1.84 1.12 -8.38
CA PRO A 70 -2.41 1.08 -7.04
C PRO A 70 -3.80 1.72 -7.00
N ASP A 71 -4.56 1.48 -5.93
CA ASP A 71 -5.84 2.17 -5.73
C ASP A 71 -5.62 3.64 -5.37
N TYR A 72 -4.58 3.93 -4.59
CA TYR A 72 -4.15 5.28 -4.25
C TYR A 72 -2.66 5.48 -4.52
N HIS A 73 -2.29 6.70 -4.91
CA HIS A 73 -0.91 7.06 -5.18
C HIS A 73 -0.57 8.44 -4.62
N PHE A 74 0.47 8.49 -3.78
CA PHE A 74 1.02 9.74 -3.26
C PHE A 74 2.55 9.70 -3.29
N THR A 75 3.17 10.87 -3.24
CA THR A 75 4.64 10.99 -3.20
C THR A 75 5.20 11.02 -1.78
N SER A 76 4.33 11.14 -0.76
CA SER A 76 4.73 11.15 0.65
C SER A 76 3.59 10.74 1.58
N MET A 77 3.94 10.31 2.80
CA MET A 77 2.95 10.07 3.87
C MET A 77 2.22 11.35 4.29
N ALA A 78 2.90 12.50 4.20
CA ALA A 78 2.30 13.79 4.51
C ALA A 78 1.17 14.14 3.52
N ALA A 79 1.37 13.84 2.23
CA ALA A 79 0.36 14.02 1.19
C ALA A 79 -0.85 13.09 1.41
N LEU A 80 -0.61 11.81 1.73
CA LEU A 80 -1.69 10.88 2.11
C LEU A 80 -2.49 11.42 3.32
N ALA A 81 -1.81 11.84 4.38
CA ALA A 81 -2.47 12.38 5.57
C ALA A 81 -3.24 13.69 5.29
N ALA A 82 -2.74 14.53 4.39
CA ALA A 82 -3.45 15.73 3.94
C ALA A 82 -4.73 15.36 3.18
N ALA A 83 -4.66 14.39 2.25
CA ALA A 83 -5.82 13.92 1.51
C ALA A 83 -6.92 13.36 2.43
N VAL A 84 -6.55 12.62 3.47
CA VAL A 84 -7.52 12.14 4.49
C VAL A 84 -8.16 13.30 5.25
N ARG A 85 -7.40 14.33 5.62
CA ARG A 85 -7.97 15.50 6.31
C ARG A 85 -8.95 16.27 5.42
N GLU A 86 -8.64 16.43 4.14
CA GLU A 86 -9.54 17.11 3.21
C GLU A 86 -10.81 16.28 2.96
N SER A 87 -10.68 14.96 2.76
CA SER A 87 -11.86 14.10 2.53
C SER A 87 -12.83 14.05 3.72
N LEU A 88 -12.33 14.26 4.95
CA LEU A 88 -13.18 14.34 6.14
C LEU A 88 -13.99 15.64 6.20
N LYS A 89 -13.47 16.76 5.68
CA LYS A 89 -14.22 18.04 5.60
C LYS A 89 -15.35 17.96 4.60
N GLU A 90 -15.15 17.25 3.50
CA GLU A 90 -16.18 17.07 2.45
C GLU A 90 -17.35 16.19 2.92
N ARG A 91 -17.17 15.44 4.02
CA ARG A 91 -18.18 14.53 4.59
C ARG A 91 -19.02 15.15 5.71
N THR A 92 -18.74 16.39 6.09
CA THR A 92 -19.45 17.17 7.12
C THR A 92 -20.18 18.35 6.49
#